data_AF-A0A9P0Z4L8-F1
#
_entry.id   AF-A0A9P0Z4L8-F1
#
_cell.length_a   1.000
_cell.length_b   1.000
_cell.length_c   1.000
_cell.angle_alpha   90.00
_cell.angle_beta   90.00
_cell.angle_gamma   90.00
#
_symmetry.space_group_name_H-M   'P 1'
#
loop_
_entity.id
_entity.type
_entity.pdbx_description
1 polymer ?
#
loop_
_entity_poly.entity_id
_entity_poly.type
_entity_poly.pdbx_seq_one_letter_code
_entity_poly.pdbx_strand_id
1 'polypeptide(L)'
;MTSSSSIKSGFPPTSTLSPNYGIEPLTGTNFASWRDAVKLTLGMMDLDYALRHDPPAALTDQSSQEQKRVYEQWERSNRMSLMVIKNSISVAIRGAIPDSENAKTYLDSVEEQFKGTSKAYASTLILKMLTTKYDGVSGVREHIMMMSDMSHKLKGMDMEISEGFLVHFIMTSLPAQFGPFKINYNTQNDKWQMSELIAMCVQEEERLKIEKPDVAHLTTTNTGKKKGKFNTGESSKVQKTNANATPGSTAPKGLFRCKFCHKKGHGQRDCPKFKEWLAKKGIPFNPEAGKKPKNH
;
A
#
# COMPACT_ATOMS: atom_id res chain seq x y z
N MET A 1 -12.12 50.40 47.11
CA MET A 1 -11.22 49.30 46.72
C MET A 1 -11.56 48.08 47.55
N THR A 2 -12.28 47.11 46.98
CA THR A 2 -12.35 45.72 47.47
C THR A 2 -12.92 44.89 46.31
N SER A 3 -12.03 44.27 45.53
CA SER A 3 -12.38 43.27 44.51
C SER A 3 -12.40 41.90 45.18
N SER A 4 -13.56 41.25 45.22
CA SER A 4 -13.67 39.84 45.61
C SER A 4 -13.78 38.99 44.34
N SER A 5 -12.72 38.24 44.06
CA SER A 5 -12.62 37.27 42.97
C SER A 5 -13.21 35.92 43.37
N SER A 6 -14.33 35.54 42.74
CA SER A 6 -14.91 34.20 42.88
C SER A 6 -14.13 33.19 42.06
N ILE A 7 -13.44 32.27 42.74
CA ILE A 7 -12.78 31.11 42.15
C ILE A 7 -13.86 30.09 41.77
N LYS A 8 -14.10 29.87 40.47
CA LYS A 8 -14.90 28.74 39.98
C LYS A 8 -14.01 27.49 40.01
N SER A 9 -14.28 26.58 40.92
CA SER A 9 -13.74 25.22 40.91
C SER A 9 -14.34 24.44 39.74
N GLY A 10 -13.57 24.32 38.65
CA GLY A 10 -13.89 23.42 37.55
C GLY A 10 -13.63 21.98 37.99
N PHE A 11 -14.67 21.16 38.10
CA PHE A 11 -14.52 19.71 38.10
C PHE A 11 -13.94 19.28 36.74
N PRO A 12 -12.99 18.34 36.70
CA PRO A 12 -12.49 17.81 35.43
C PRO A 12 -13.62 17.04 34.72
N PRO A 13 -13.66 17.05 33.38
CA PRO A 13 -14.66 16.31 32.64
C PRO A 13 -14.46 14.81 32.89
N THR A 14 -15.50 14.15 33.40
CA THR A 14 -15.60 12.71 33.49
C THR A 14 -15.30 12.13 32.11
N SER A 15 -14.24 11.34 32.01
CA SER A 15 -13.87 10.66 30.76
C SER A 15 -15.02 9.74 30.38
N THR A 16 -15.78 10.11 29.35
CA THR A 16 -16.90 9.31 28.83
C THR A 16 -16.33 8.00 28.31
N LEU A 17 -16.48 6.92 29.10
CA LEU A 17 -16.22 5.56 28.63
C LEU A 17 -17.07 5.35 27.38
N SER A 18 -16.42 5.10 26.24
CA SER A 18 -17.14 4.82 25.00
C SER A 18 -18.10 3.64 25.22
N PRO A 19 -19.34 3.66 24.70
CA PRO A 19 -20.36 2.66 25.03
C PRO A 19 -19.95 1.20 24.76
N ASN A 20 -18.98 1.01 23.86
CA ASN A 20 -18.48 -0.29 23.43
C ASN A 20 -17.04 -0.59 23.88
N TYR A 21 -16.53 0.08 24.92
CA TYR A 21 -15.15 -0.13 25.42
C TYR A 21 -14.05 0.11 24.36
N GLY A 22 -14.33 0.94 23.35
CA GLY A 22 -13.42 1.19 22.24
C GLY A 22 -13.42 0.12 21.15
N ILE A 23 -14.29 -0.88 21.24
CA ILE A 23 -14.48 -1.90 20.20
C ILE A 23 -15.24 -1.28 19.03
N GLU A 24 -14.62 -1.24 17.85
CA GLU A 24 -15.27 -0.87 16.60
C GLU A 24 -16.43 -1.84 16.33
N PRO A 25 -17.65 -1.38 16.02
CA PRO A 25 -18.78 -2.27 15.81
C PRO A 25 -18.53 -3.32 14.72
N LEU A 26 -18.96 -4.56 14.95
CA LEU A 26 -18.91 -5.60 13.92
C LEU A 26 -19.80 -5.20 12.75
N THR A 27 -19.21 -5.22 11.56
CA THR A 27 -19.83 -5.04 10.25
C THR A 27 -19.51 -6.24 9.37
N GLY A 28 -19.96 -6.23 8.12
CA GLY A 28 -19.71 -7.31 7.16
C GLY A 28 -18.24 -7.63 6.87
N THR A 29 -17.31 -6.70 7.11
CA THR A 29 -15.94 -6.76 6.57
C THR A 29 -14.83 -6.74 7.61
N ASN A 30 -15.12 -6.45 8.88
CA ASN A 30 -14.11 -6.24 9.92
C ASN A 30 -14.07 -7.36 10.99
N PHE A 31 -14.64 -8.54 10.71
CA PHE A 31 -14.76 -9.64 11.68
C PHE A 31 -13.46 -10.01 12.39
N ALA A 32 -12.34 -10.15 11.66
CA ALA A 32 -11.06 -10.52 12.26
C ALA A 32 -10.60 -9.50 13.31
N SER A 33 -10.52 -8.22 12.94
CA SER A 33 -10.13 -7.13 13.85
C SER A 33 -11.11 -6.97 15.02
N TRP A 34 -12.41 -7.11 14.76
CA TRP A 34 -13.44 -7.06 15.79
C TRP A 34 -13.28 -8.19 16.82
N ARG A 35 -13.10 -9.43 16.36
CA ARG A 35 -12.94 -10.61 17.22
C ARG A 35 -11.74 -10.44 18.14
N ASP A 36 -10.63 -9.96 17.60
CA ASP A 36 -9.40 -9.76 18.36
C ASP A 36 -9.58 -8.64 19.40
N ALA A 37 -10.24 -7.54 19.04
CA ALA A 37 -10.57 -6.44 19.96
C ALA A 37 -11.51 -6.89 21.10
N VAL A 38 -12.52 -7.72 20.79
CA VAL A 38 -13.42 -8.32 21.80
C VAL A 38 -12.63 -9.22 22.76
N LYS A 39 -11.83 -10.16 22.24
CA LYS A 39 -11.03 -11.07 23.06
C LYS A 39 -10.05 -10.32 23.96
N LEU A 40 -9.36 -9.32 23.41
CA LEU A 40 -8.44 -8.47 24.17
C LEU A 40 -9.16 -7.71 25.28
N THR A 41 -10.30 -7.09 24.98
CA THR A 41 -11.09 -6.32 25.96
C THR A 41 -11.59 -7.21 27.09
N LEU A 42 -12.16 -8.38 26.78
CA LEU A 42 -12.63 -9.32 27.79
C LEU A 42 -11.49 -9.87 28.64
N GLY A 43 -10.32 -10.15 28.05
CA GLY A 43 -9.13 -10.56 28.78
C GLY A 43 -8.60 -9.47 29.74
N MET A 44 -8.54 -8.21 29.28
CA MET A 44 -8.10 -7.09 30.14
C MET A 44 -9.06 -6.83 31.32
N MET A 45 -10.33 -7.20 31.18
CA MET A 45 -11.35 -7.05 32.22
C MET A 45 -11.51 -8.29 33.11
N ASP A 46 -10.74 -9.35 32.88
CA ASP A 46 -10.88 -10.67 33.55
C ASP A 46 -12.31 -11.25 33.41
N LEU A 47 -12.90 -11.07 32.21
CA LEU A 47 -14.23 -11.53 31.87
C LEU A 47 -14.22 -12.71 30.89
N ASP A 48 -13.05 -13.19 30.48
CA ASP A 48 -12.90 -14.23 29.45
C ASP A 48 -13.00 -15.67 29.99
N TYR A 49 -13.18 -15.86 31.30
CA TYR A 49 -13.24 -17.17 31.95
C TYR A 49 -14.25 -18.13 31.30
N ALA A 50 -15.48 -17.68 31.05
CA ALA A 50 -16.53 -18.47 30.42
C ALA A 50 -16.30 -18.76 28.93
N LEU A 51 -15.40 -18.02 28.28
CA LEU A 51 -14.98 -18.31 26.91
C LEU A 51 -13.93 -19.44 26.87
N ARG A 52 -13.14 -19.58 27.94
CA ARG A 52 -12.07 -20.58 28.06
C ARG A 52 -12.52 -21.89 28.71
N HIS A 53 -13.50 -21.83 29.60
CA HIS A 53 -13.95 -22.97 30.40
C HIS A 53 -15.41 -23.32 30.10
N ASP A 54 -15.70 -24.63 30.05
CA ASP A 54 -17.06 -25.12 29.87
C ASP A 54 -17.95 -24.80 31.08
N PRO A 55 -19.29 -24.74 30.88
CA PRO A 55 -20.22 -24.45 31.97
C PRO A 55 -20.02 -25.40 33.15
N PRO A 56 -19.88 -24.88 34.39
CA PRO A 56 -19.82 -25.71 35.57
C PRO A 56 -21.17 -26.43 35.78
N ALA A 57 -21.12 -27.56 36.47
CA ALA A 57 -22.33 -28.29 36.83
C ALA A 57 -23.30 -27.40 37.63
N ALA A 58 -24.59 -27.59 37.40
CA ALA A 58 -25.64 -26.88 38.14
C ALA A 58 -25.47 -27.11 39.65
N LEU A 59 -25.64 -26.02 40.42
CA LEU A 59 -25.55 -26.09 41.87
C LEU A 59 -26.70 -26.92 42.44
N THR A 60 -26.34 -27.83 43.35
CA THR A 60 -27.27 -28.60 44.19
C THR A 60 -27.12 -28.18 45.66
N ASP A 61 -28.04 -28.61 46.53
CA ASP A 61 -27.99 -28.34 47.98
C ASP A 61 -26.73 -28.89 48.65
N GLN A 62 -26.07 -29.88 48.05
CA GLN A 62 -24.82 -30.50 48.53
C GLN A 62 -23.56 -29.80 48.00
N SER A 63 -23.69 -28.76 47.18
CA SER A 63 -22.54 -28.10 46.56
C SER A 63 -21.65 -27.45 47.63
N SER A 64 -20.36 -27.76 47.57
CA SER A 64 -19.34 -27.12 48.38
C SER A 64 -19.28 -25.63 48.11
N GLN A 65 -18.75 -24.87 49.08
CA GLN A 65 -18.54 -23.43 48.91
C GLN A 65 -17.64 -23.10 47.71
N GLU A 66 -16.69 -23.98 47.40
CA GLU A 66 -15.80 -23.80 46.25
C GLU A 66 -16.52 -23.99 44.92
N GLN A 67 -17.38 -25.02 44.80
CA GLN A 67 -18.22 -25.21 43.60
C GLN A 67 -19.13 -24.01 43.36
N LYS A 68 -19.69 -23.42 44.42
CA LYS A 68 -20.51 -22.20 44.34
C LYS A 68 -19.72 -21.02 43.79
N ARG A 69 -18.48 -20.80 44.27
CA ARG A 69 -17.60 -19.73 43.77
C ARG A 69 -17.25 -19.89 42.30
N VAL A 70 -16.91 -21.11 41.87
CA VAL A 70 -16.60 -21.40 40.46
C VAL A 70 -17.82 -21.13 39.57
N TYR A 71 -19.01 -21.57 40.01
CA TYR A 71 -20.25 -21.29 39.31
C TYR A 71 -20.53 -19.79 39.19
N GLU A 72 -20.46 -19.04 40.29
CA GLU A 72 -20.68 -17.59 40.31
C GLU A 72 -19.67 -16.83 39.43
N GLN A 73 -18.40 -17.22 39.46
CA GLN A 73 -17.35 -16.62 38.63
C GLN A 73 -17.61 -16.88 37.14
N TRP A 74 -17.94 -18.13 36.79
CA TRP A 74 -18.27 -18.50 35.42
C TRP A 74 -19.52 -17.76 34.94
N GLU A 75 -20.58 -17.73 35.73
CA GLU A 75 -21.84 -17.08 35.38
C GLU A 75 -21.68 -15.57 35.20
N ARG A 76 -20.92 -14.92 36.09
CA ARG A 76 -20.56 -13.49 35.95
C ARG A 76 -19.80 -13.25 34.64
N SER A 77 -18.78 -14.05 34.37
CA SER A 77 -17.97 -13.94 33.16
C SER A 77 -18.82 -14.19 31.90
N ASN A 78 -19.68 -15.20 31.91
CA ASN A 78 -20.61 -15.54 30.84
C ASN A 78 -21.55 -14.36 30.53
N ARG A 79 -22.28 -13.88 31.54
CA ARG A 79 -23.25 -12.78 31.40
C ARG A 79 -22.61 -11.50 30.87
N MET A 80 -21.45 -11.13 31.43
CA MET A 80 -20.76 -9.90 31.03
C MET A 80 -20.14 -10.01 29.63
N SER A 81 -19.52 -11.15 29.31
CA SER A 81 -19.01 -11.41 27.96
C SER A 81 -20.11 -11.35 26.92
N LEU A 82 -21.24 -12.01 27.17
CA LEU A 82 -22.39 -12.02 26.27
C LEU A 82 -22.89 -10.59 26.00
N MET A 83 -22.97 -9.75 27.04
CA MET A 83 -23.38 -8.35 26.92
C MET A 83 -22.40 -7.54 26.06
N VAL A 84 -21.09 -7.67 26.29
CA VAL A 84 -20.06 -6.97 25.51
C VAL A 84 -20.09 -7.42 24.04
N ILE A 85 -20.10 -8.74 23.79
CA ILE A 85 -20.13 -9.31 22.45
C ILE A 85 -21.37 -8.80 21.71
N LYS A 86 -22.58 -8.98 22.28
CA LYS A 86 -23.83 -8.51 21.66
C LYS A 86 -23.77 -7.02 21.38
N ASN A 87 -23.41 -6.18 22.34
CA ASN A 87 -23.40 -4.72 22.18
C ASN A 87 -22.38 -4.22 21.16
N SER A 88 -21.28 -4.95 20.97
CA SER A 88 -20.26 -4.63 19.97
C SER A 88 -20.67 -5.00 18.54
N ILE A 89 -21.82 -5.65 18.31
CA ILE A 89 -22.30 -6.00 16.97
C ILE A 89 -23.26 -4.94 16.45
N SER A 90 -23.08 -4.50 15.20
CA SER A 90 -23.98 -3.54 14.57
C SER A 90 -25.43 -4.04 14.54
N VAL A 91 -26.36 -3.17 14.89
CA VAL A 91 -27.81 -3.47 14.93
C VAL A 91 -28.31 -4.01 13.58
N ALA A 92 -27.72 -3.56 12.47
CA ALA A 92 -28.09 -3.98 11.12
C ALA A 92 -27.89 -5.48 10.85
N ILE A 93 -26.95 -6.13 11.54
CA ILE A 93 -26.61 -7.55 11.34
C ILE A 93 -26.89 -8.41 12.57
N ARG A 94 -27.08 -7.80 13.76
CA ARG A 94 -27.26 -8.52 15.03
C ARG A 94 -28.41 -9.53 14.97
N GLY A 95 -29.51 -9.17 14.31
CA GLY A 95 -30.70 -10.03 14.19
C GLY A 95 -30.51 -11.27 13.31
N ALA A 96 -29.44 -11.33 12.50
CA ALA A 96 -29.14 -12.49 11.66
C ALA A 96 -28.34 -13.57 12.41
N ILE A 97 -27.82 -13.27 13.60
CA ILE A 97 -27.03 -14.21 14.39
C ILE A 97 -27.97 -14.98 15.34
N PRO A 98 -27.94 -16.33 15.32
CA PRO A 98 -28.69 -17.14 16.27
C PRO A 98 -28.39 -16.73 17.72
N ASP A 99 -29.43 -16.56 18.53
CA ASP A 99 -29.27 -16.16 19.92
C ASP A 99 -28.77 -17.31 20.80
N SER A 100 -28.09 -16.98 21.90
CA SER A 100 -27.62 -17.94 22.89
C SER A 100 -27.45 -17.29 24.27
N GLU A 101 -27.69 -18.06 25.33
CA GLU A 101 -27.46 -17.65 26.72
C GLU A 101 -26.00 -17.86 27.16
N ASN A 102 -25.24 -18.65 26.40
CA ASN A 102 -23.83 -18.88 26.64
C ASN A 102 -22.98 -18.02 25.68
N ALA A 103 -22.01 -17.30 26.25
CA ALA A 103 -21.16 -16.35 25.54
C ALA A 103 -20.25 -17.03 24.51
N LYS A 104 -19.73 -18.21 24.83
CA LYS A 104 -18.87 -19.01 23.95
C LYS A 104 -19.66 -19.47 22.72
N THR A 105 -20.83 -20.08 22.94
CA THR A 105 -21.71 -20.52 21.84
C THR A 105 -22.26 -19.37 21.01
N TYR A 106 -22.54 -18.21 21.62
CA TYR A 106 -22.91 -17.01 20.88
C TYR A 106 -21.75 -16.53 19.99
N LEU A 107 -20.53 -16.44 20.54
CA LEU A 107 -19.35 -16.04 19.77
C LEU A 107 -19.06 -17.00 18.61
N ASP A 108 -19.21 -18.31 18.83
CA ASP A 108 -19.06 -19.34 17.78
C ASP A 108 -20.11 -19.15 16.66
N SER A 109 -21.34 -18.79 17.03
CA SER A 109 -22.42 -18.49 16.07
C SER A 109 -22.11 -17.24 15.24
N VAL A 110 -21.52 -16.21 15.86
CA VAL A 110 -21.01 -15.05 15.13
C VAL A 110 -19.91 -15.49 14.18
N GLU A 111 -18.92 -16.26 14.63
CA GLU A 111 -17.82 -16.73 13.78
C GLU A 111 -18.32 -17.51 12.56
N GLU A 112 -19.29 -18.42 12.76
CA GLU A 112 -19.88 -19.21 11.67
C GLU A 112 -20.52 -18.33 10.57
N GLN A 113 -21.27 -17.29 10.95
CA GLN A 113 -21.91 -16.38 9.99
C GLN A 113 -20.89 -15.65 9.10
N PHE A 114 -19.65 -15.48 9.58
CA PHE A 114 -18.61 -14.74 8.88
C PHE A 114 -17.59 -15.63 8.16
N LYS A 115 -17.63 -16.95 8.33
CA LYS A 115 -16.74 -17.90 7.64
C LYS A 115 -16.83 -17.79 6.11
N GLY A 116 -18.03 -17.65 5.55
CA GLY A 116 -18.24 -17.53 4.10
C GLY A 116 -17.62 -16.26 3.51
N THR A 117 -17.89 -15.12 4.15
CA THR A 117 -17.32 -13.82 3.76
C THR A 117 -15.80 -13.78 3.92
N SER A 118 -15.28 -14.39 5.00
CA SER A 118 -13.84 -14.47 5.26
C SER A 118 -13.08 -15.23 4.17
N LYS A 119 -13.65 -16.32 3.62
CA LYS A 119 -13.02 -17.08 2.52
C LYS A 119 -12.94 -16.28 1.22
N ALA A 120 -14.02 -15.58 0.85
CA ALA A 120 -14.04 -14.73 -0.33
C ALA A 120 -13.09 -13.53 -0.18
N TYR A 121 -13.03 -12.93 1.01
CA TYR A 121 -12.08 -11.86 1.32
C TYR A 121 -10.63 -12.34 1.27
N ALA A 122 -10.31 -13.50 1.88
CA ALA A 122 -9.00 -14.11 1.81
C ALA A 122 -8.57 -14.39 0.36
N SER A 123 -9.45 -14.97 -0.45
CA SER A 123 -9.20 -15.22 -1.88
C SER A 123 -8.91 -13.93 -2.65
N THR A 124 -9.69 -12.88 -2.39
CA THR A 124 -9.50 -11.55 -2.98
C THR A 124 -8.16 -10.95 -2.58
N LEU A 125 -7.79 -11.07 -1.30
CA LEU A 125 -6.54 -10.56 -0.76
C LEU A 125 -5.31 -11.29 -1.32
N ILE A 126 -5.39 -12.61 -1.43
CA ILE A 126 -4.35 -13.44 -2.07
C ILE A 126 -4.19 -13.04 -3.54
N LEU A 127 -5.29 -12.92 -4.29
CA LEU A 127 -5.25 -12.49 -5.69
C LEU A 127 -4.64 -11.11 -5.83
N LYS A 128 -5.05 -10.15 -4.98
CA LYS A 128 -4.48 -8.80 -4.95
C LYS A 128 -2.98 -8.86 -4.66
N MET A 129 -2.56 -9.63 -3.68
CA MET A 129 -1.15 -9.79 -3.31
C MET A 129 -0.32 -10.38 -4.47
N LEU A 130 -0.84 -11.40 -5.18
CA LEU A 130 -0.20 -12.02 -6.36
C LEU A 130 -0.08 -11.10 -7.56
N THR A 131 -1.07 -10.24 -7.77
CA THR A 131 -1.16 -9.38 -8.95
C THR A 131 -0.53 -8.01 -8.75
N THR A 132 -0.38 -7.56 -7.51
CA THR A 132 0.25 -6.27 -7.20
C THR A 132 1.74 -6.33 -7.51
N LYS A 133 2.16 -5.44 -8.40
CA LYS A 133 3.58 -5.15 -8.69
C LYS A 133 3.89 -3.71 -8.28
N TYR A 134 5.13 -3.48 -7.90
CA TYR A 134 5.59 -2.12 -7.63
C TYR A 134 5.61 -1.34 -8.95
N ASP A 135 4.90 -0.20 -8.97
CA ASP A 135 4.68 0.60 -10.18
C ASP A 135 5.86 1.51 -10.55
N GLY A 136 6.83 1.67 -9.64
CA GLY A 136 7.97 2.57 -9.83
C GLY A 136 7.63 4.05 -9.64
N VAL A 137 6.41 4.39 -9.24
CA VAL A 137 5.93 5.77 -9.05
C VAL A 137 5.57 6.03 -7.60
N SER A 138 4.82 5.11 -6.96
CA SER A 138 4.70 5.07 -5.51
C SER A 138 6.10 4.88 -4.89
N GLY A 139 6.28 5.20 -3.61
CA GLY A 139 7.55 4.85 -2.95
C GLY A 139 7.61 3.34 -2.67
N VAL A 140 8.79 2.75 -2.82
CA VAL A 140 9.00 1.31 -2.61
C VAL A 140 8.72 0.90 -1.16
N ARG A 141 8.94 1.80 -0.19
CA ARG A 141 8.60 1.56 1.22
C ARG A 141 7.09 1.37 1.39
N GLU A 142 6.30 2.23 0.78
CA GLU A 142 4.83 2.20 0.81
C GLU A 142 4.32 0.89 0.19
N HIS A 143 4.90 0.47 -0.93
CA HIS A 143 4.61 -0.82 -1.54
C HIS A 143 4.89 -1.99 -0.59
N ILE A 144 6.06 -2.02 0.06
CA ILE A 144 6.43 -3.07 1.04
C ILE A 144 5.48 -3.07 2.24
N MET A 145 5.13 -1.89 2.77
CA MET A 145 4.17 -1.77 3.87
C MET A 145 2.79 -2.28 3.47
N MET A 146 2.33 -2.00 2.25
CA MET A 146 1.06 -2.54 1.75
C MET A 146 1.09 -4.07 1.66
N MET A 147 2.17 -4.66 1.15
CA MET A 147 2.33 -6.12 1.06
C MET A 147 2.37 -6.76 2.46
N SER A 148 3.02 -6.09 3.42
CA SER A 148 3.06 -6.51 4.82
C SER A 148 1.68 -6.44 5.46
N ASP A 149 0.91 -5.37 5.25
CA ASP A 149 -0.46 -5.24 5.75
C ASP A 149 -1.37 -6.36 5.21
N MET A 150 -1.28 -6.69 3.93
CA MET A 150 -2.03 -7.83 3.36
C MET A 150 -1.64 -9.15 4.03
N SER A 151 -0.36 -9.38 4.28
CA SER A 151 0.11 -10.56 5.02
C SER A 151 -0.45 -10.64 6.44
N HIS A 152 -0.50 -9.53 7.17
CA HIS A 152 -1.07 -9.49 8.52
C HIS A 152 -2.58 -9.74 8.52
N LYS A 153 -3.30 -9.21 7.53
CA LYS A 153 -4.72 -9.50 7.34
C LYS A 153 -4.97 -10.99 7.06
N LEU A 154 -4.12 -11.63 6.25
CA LEU A 154 -4.19 -13.07 6.01
C LEU A 154 -3.93 -13.87 7.30
N LYS A 155 -2.97 -13.46 8.13
CA LYS A 155 -2.73 -14.07 9.45
C LYS A 155 -3.96 -14.01 10.36
N GLY A 156 -4.72 -12.90 10.35
CA GLY A 156 -5.99 -12.81 11.10
C GLY A 156 -7.07 -13.81 10.68
N MET A 157 -6.94 -14.36 9.47
CA MET A 157 -7.81 -15.40 8.89
C MET A 157 -7.19 -16.80 8.93
N ASP A 158 -6.22 -17.03 9.82
CA ASP A 158 -5.49 -18.30 9.98
C ASP A 158 -4.71 -18.74 8.74
N MET A 159 -4.28 -17.77 7.91
CA MET A 159 -3.46 -17.99 6.72
C MET A 159 -2.11 -17.30 6.90
N GLU A 160 -1.34 -17.76 7.89
CA GLU A 160 -0.05 -17.16 8.21
C GLU A 160 0.98 -17.34 7.08
N ILE A 161 1.61 -16.24 6.69
CA ILE A 161 2.72 -16.21 5.72
C ILE A 161 4.01 -16.02 6.51
N SER A 162 4.96 -16.95 6.34
CA SER A 162 6.28 -16.81 6.95
C SER A 162 7.01 -15.55 6.44
N GLU A 163 7.79 -14.90 7.30
CA GLU A 163 8.54 -13.69 6.95
C GLU A 163 9.46 -13.92 5.74
N GLY A 164 10.18 -15.05 5.71
CA GLY A 164 11.05 -15.39 4.59
C GLY A 164 10.30 -15.52 3.25
N PHE A 165 9.12 -16.14 3.25
CA PHE A 165 8.28 -16.19 2.05
C PHE A 165 7.86 -14.78 1.62
N LEU A 166 7.42 -13.95 2.56
CA LEU A 166 6.97 -12.58 2.27
C LEU A 166 8.10 -11.74 1.65
N VAL A 167 9.33 -11.84 2.17
CA VAL A 167 10.51 -11.17 1.63
C VAL A 167 10.76 -11.59 0.18
N HIS A 168 10.84 -12.90 -0.09
CA HIS A 168 11.01 -13.39 -1.47
C HIS A 168 9.87 -12.94 -2.37
N PHE A 169 8.64 -12.98 -1.88
CA PHE A 169 7.46 -12.59 -2.63
C PHE A 169 7.51 -11.12 -3.04
N ILE A 170 7.86 -10.23 -2.10
CA ILE A 170 8.07 -8.80 -2.37
C ILE A 170 9.18 -8.62 -3.42
N MET A 171 10.31 -9.34 -3.32
CA MET A 171 11.37 -9.30 -4.34
C MET A 171 10.84 -9.66 -5.74
N THR A 172 9.92 -10.63 -5.86
CA THR A 172 9.28 -10.94 -7.16
C THR A 172 8.31 -9.87 -7.65
N SER A 173 7.84 -8.99 -6.77
CA SER A 173 6.91 -7.91 -7.10
C SER A 173 7.59 -6.66 -7.67
N LEU A 174 8.91 -6.52 -7.45
CA LEU A 174 9.68 -5.38 -7.95
C LEU A 174 9.84 -5.41 -9.49
N PRO A 175 9.83 -4.26 -10.18
CA PRO A 175 9.95 -4.17 -11.63
C PRO A 175 11.36 -4.50 -12.12
N ALA A 176 11.52 -4.69 -13.44
CA ALA A 176 12.78 -5.11 -14.07
C ALA A 176 13.97 -4.16 -13.83
N GLN A 177 13.71 -2.89 -13.52
CA GLN A 177 14.75 -1.92 -13.16
C GLN A 177 15.51 -2.29 -11.88
N PHE A 178 14.92 -3.07 -10.98
CA PHE A 178 15.58 -3.66 -9.82
C PHE A 178 16.37 -4.93 -10.17
N GLY A 179 16.62 -5.22 -11.46
CA GLY A 179 17.32 -6.43 -11.91
C GLY A 179 18.68 -6.66 -11.22
N PRO A 180 19.60 -5.68 -11.23
CA PRO A 180 20.89 -5.80 -10.53
C PRO A 180 20.72 -6.05 -9.03
N PHE A 181 19.78 -5.35 -8.38
CA PHE A 181 19.45 -5.54 -6.97
C PHE A 181 18.95 -6.96 -6.65
N LYS A 182 18.06 -7.52 -7.49
CA LYS A 182 17.59 -8.90 -7.36
C LYS A 182 18.71 -9.92 -7.52
N ILE A 183 19.64 -9.68 -8.45
CA ILE A 183 20.81 -10.54 -8.63
C ILE A 183 21.64 -10.56 -7.34
N ASN A 184 21.94 -9.37 -6.78
CA ASN A 184 22.68 -9.26 -5.53
C ASN A 184 21.99 -10.01 -4.38
N TYR A 185 20.67 -9.82 -4.20
CA TYR A 185 19.87 -10.54 -3.21
C TYR A 185 19.89 -12.06 -3.41
N ASN A 186 19.86 -12.54 -4.66
CA ASN A 186 19.89 -13.98 -4.93
C ASN A 186 21.27 -14.62 -4.73
N THR A 187 22.35 -13.83 -4.78
CA THR A 187 23.74 -14.33 -4.64
C THR A 187 24.24 -14.37 -3.19
N GLN A 188 23.58 -13.65 -2.28
CA GLN A 188 23.90 -13.69 -0.86
C GLN A 188 23.26 -14.92 -0.18
N ASN A 189 23.93 -15.43 0.84
CA ASN A 189 23.43 -16.56 1.65
C ASN A 189 22.62 -16.10 2.88
N ASP A 190 22.66 -14.80 3.19
CA ASP A 190 21.99 -14.25 4.35
C ASP A 190 20.49 -14.11 4.12
N LYS A 191 19.71 -14.51 5.12
CA LYS A 191 18.26 -14.32 5.13
C LYS A 191 17.96 -12.89 5.55
N TRP A 192 17.25 -12.17 4.70
CA TRP A 192 16.81 -10.83 5.03
C TRP A 192 15.55 -10.83 5.88
N GLN A 193 15.56 -9.96 6.89
CA GLN A 193 14.37 -9.56 7.62
C GLN A 193 13.64 -8.42 6.90
N MET A 194 12.38 -8.16 7.27
CA MET A 194 11.59 -7.10 6.64
C MET A 194 12.24 -5.72 6.74
N SER A 195 12.88 -5.41 7.89
CA SER A 195 13.59 -4.15 8.12
C SER A 195 14.74 -3.92 7.15
N GLU A 196 15.53 -4.97 6.90
CA GLU A 196 16.65 -4.97 5.96
C GLU A 196 16.14 -4.82 4.52
N LEU A 197 15.11 -5.58 4.14
CA LEU A 197 14.49 -5.47 2.83
C LEU A 197 14.03 -4.03 2.54
N ILE A 198 13.36 -3.39 3.50
CA ILE A 198 12.90 -2.00 3.35
C ILE A 198 14.09 -1.05 3.15
N ALA A 199 15.11 -1.15 4.00
CA ALA A 199 16.28 -0.27 3.93
C ALA A 199 16.99 -0.40 2.57
N MET A 200 17.23 -1.63 2.14
CA MET A 200 17.95 -1.94 0.90
C MET A 200 17.13 -1.56 -0.34
N CYS A 201 15.81 -1.78 -0.33
CA CYS A 201 14.93 -1.34 -1.43
C CYS A 201 14.90 0.18 -1.57
N VAL A 202 14.81 0.91 -0.46
CA VAL A 202 14.79 2.38 -0.46
C VAL A 202 16.11 2.95 -0.98
N GLN A 203 17.24 2.36 -0.57
CA GLN A 203 18.55 2.76 -1.09
C GLN A 203 18.66 2.53 -2.60
N GLU A 204 18.19 1.38 -3.08
CA GLU A 204 18.20 1.06 -4.52
C GLU A 204 17.27 1.99 -5.31
N GLU A 205 16.09 2.33 -4.78
CA GLU A 205 15.18 3.29 -5.41
C GLU A 205 15.85 4.66 -5.58
N GLU A 206 16.57 5.15 -4.56
CA GLU A 206 17.29 6.43 -4.63
C GLU A 206 18.43 6.38 -5.66
N ARG A 207 19.19 5.28 -5.69
CA ARG A 207 20.21 5.05 -6.73
C ARG A 207 19.61 5.09 -8.13
N LEU A 208 18.45 4.46 -8.34
CA LEU A 208 17.74 4.46 -9.61
C LEU A 208 17.21 5.85 -10.01
N LYS A 209 16.82 6.69 -9.05
CA LYS A 209 16.44 8.09 -9.32
C LYS A 209 17.65 8.92 -9.78
N ILE A 210 18.82 8.70 -9.20
CA ILE A 210 20.05 9.40 -9.61
C ILE A 210 20.51 8.95 -11.00
N GLU A 211 20.40 7.66 -11.32
CA GLU A 211 20.80 7.12 -12.64
C GLU A 211 19.81 7.40 -13.75
N LYS A 212 18.55 7.64 -13.40
CA LYS A 212 17.55 8.24 -14.29
C LYS A 212 17.32 9.70 -13.86
N PRO A 213 18.30 10.60 -14.06
CA PRO A 213 17.95 12.01 -14.00
C PRO A 213 16.88 12.20 -15.07
N ASP A 214 15.79 12.87 -14.68
CA ASP A 214 14.82 13.42 -15.60
C ASP A 214 15.59 13.93 -16.83
N VAL A 215 15.14 13.61 -18.04
CA VAL A 215 15.78 14.04 -19.30
C VAL A 215 15.50 15.54 -19.53
N ALA A 216 15.68 16.34 -18.49
CA ALA A 216 15.37 17.74 -18.34
C ALA A 216 16.46 18.46 -17.53
N HIS A 217 17.73 18.09 -17.67
CA HIS A 217 18.79 19.06 -17.40
C HIS A 217 20.02 18.88 -18.29
N LEU A 218 19.91 19.34 -19.54
CA LEU A 218 21.06 19.65 -20.38
C LEU A 218 20.77 20.87 -21.27
N THR A 219 20.34 21.96 -20.64
CA THR A 219 20.58 23.33 -21.15
C THR A 219 20.41 24.34 -20.02
N THR A 220 21.41 24.48 -19.15
CA THR A 220 21.56 25.71 -18.37
C THR A 220 23.03 26.05 -18.08
N THR A 221 23.76 26.38 -19.13
CA THR A 221 24.92 27.30 -19.14
C THR A 221 24.99 27.82 -20.59
N ASN A 222 24.68 29.05 -20.97
CA ASN A 222 25.11 30.35 -20.48
C ASN A 222 24.14 31.42 -20.99
N THR A 223 23.67 32.32 -20.13
CA THR A 223 23.64 33.76 -20.46
C THR A 223 23.78 34.54 -19.15
N GLY A 224 24.85 35.33 -19.07
CA GLY A 224 25.24 36.07 -17.88
C GLY A 224 24.22 37.12 -17.48
N LYS A 225 23.94 37.19 -16.18
CA LYS A 225 23.40 38.39 -15.54
C LYS A 225 24.52 39.42 -15.41
N LYS A 226 24.48 40.48 -16.22
CA LYS A 226 25.08 41.78 -15.86
C LYS A 226 23.97 42.80 -15.62
N LYS A 227 24.21 43.62 -14.59
CA LYS A 227 23.37 44.61 -13.94
C LYS A 227 22.61 45.54 -14.91
N GLY A 228 21.39 45.88 -14.53
CA GLY A 228 20.60 46.93 -15.17
C GLY A 228 21.10 48.34 -14.88
N LYS A 229 20.88 49.23 -15.84
CA LYS A 229 20.30 50.58 -15.64
C LYS A 229 20.06 51.24 -17.01
N PHE A 230 19.04 52.10 -17.03
CA PHE A 230 18.67 53.15 -17.99
C PHE A 230 17.51 52.90 -18.97
N ASN A 231 16.78 54.01 -19.09
CA ASN A 231 15.39 54.24 -19.46
C ASN A 231 15.23 54.65 -20.93
N THR A 232 13.96 54.70 -21.34
CA THR A 232 13.32 55.62 -22.32
C THR A 232 13.65 55.46 -23.80
N GLY A 233 12.61 55.40 -24.64
CA GLY A 233 12.74 55.64 -26.07
C GLY A 233 11.61 55.08 -26.92
N GLU A 234 10.74 55.97 -27.36
CA GLU A 234 9.56 55.81 -28.20
C GLU A 234 9.74 55.19 -29.60
N SER A 235 8.61 54.66 -30.09
CA SER A 235 8.05 54.83 -31.45
C SER A 235 8.62 54.09 -32.67
N SER A 236 7.73 53.27 -33.23
CA SER A 236 7.33 53.22 -34.65
C SER A 236 8.40 52.90 -35.71
N LYS A 237 8.23 51.82 -36.49
CA LYS A 237 7.42 51.78 -37.72
C LYS A 237 7.67 50.48 -38.50
N VAL A 238 6.63 50.06 -39.18
CA VAL A 238 6.49 48.95 -40.15
C VAL A 238 7.52 49.01 -41.28
N GLN A 239 8.04 47.86 -41.71
CA GLN A 239 8.16 47.53 -43.14
C GLN A 239 8.36 46.03 -43.40
N LYS A 240 7.36 45.43 -44.07
CA LYS A 240 7.48 44.19 -44.84
C LYS A 240 8.20 44.51 -46.15
N THR A 241 9.23 43.77 -46.49
CA THR A 241 9.61 43.50 -47.89
C THR A 241 9.98 42.03 -48.04
N ASN A 242 9.29 41.36 -48.96
CA ASN A 242 9.63 40.03 -49.45
C ASN A 242 10.86 40.13 -50.34
N ALA A 243 11.82 39.22 -50.16
CA ALA A 243 12.77 38.86 -51.20
C ALA A 243 13.03 37.35 -51.11
N ASN A 244 12.63 36.65 -52.17
CA ASN A 244 13.01 35.28 -52.46
C ASN A 244 14.53 35.17 -52.56
N ALA A 245 15.13 34.29 -51.76
CA ALA A 245 16.44 33.73 -52.03
C ALA A 245 16.49 32.30 -51.47
N THR A 246 16.52 31.32 -52.37
CA THR A 246 16.99 29.97 -52.04
C THR A 246 18.49 30.04 -51.79
N PRO A 247 19.01 29.40 -50.73
CA PRO A 247 20.21 28.63 -50.96
C PRO A 247 20.20 27.26 -50.25
N GLY A 248 20.50 26.24 -51.04
CA GLY A 248 21.61 25.32 -50.76
C GLY A 248 21.67 24.72 -49.36
N SER A 249 21.14 23.50 -49.26
CA SER A 249 21.42 22.55 -48.20
C SER A 249 22.92 22.39 -47.93
N THR A 250 23.39 22.93 -46.81
CA THR A 250 24.57 22.40 -46.10
C THR A 250 24.27 22.42 -44.60
N ALA A 251 23.60 21.37 -44.12
CA ALA A 251 23.43 21.15 -42.69
C ALA A 251 24.79 20.76 -42.06
N PRO A 252 25.13 21.25 -40.86
CA PRO A 252 26.41 20.95 -40.22
C PRO A 252 26.48 19.48 -39.83
N LYS A 253 27.61 18.83 -40.13
CA LYS A 253 27.94 17.45 -39.74
C LYS A 253 28.07 17.35 -38.21
N GLY A 254 26.94 17.17 -37.53
CA GLY A 254 26.84 16.90 -36.09
C GLY A 254 26.23 15.53 -35.82
N LEU A 255 27.07 14.51 -35.70
CA LEU A 255 26.87 13.23 -35.01
C LEU A 255 25.43 12.65 -34.91
N PHE A 256 24.88 12.15 -36.02
CA PHE A 256 23.78 11.19 -35.93
C PHE A 256 24.31 9.82 -35.48
N ARG A 257 23.84 9.35 -34.31
CA ARG A 257 24.03 7.99 -33.80
C ARG A 257 22.85 7.14 -34.24
N CYS A 258 23.12 5.96 -34.79
CA CYS A 258 22.08 5.00 -35.17
C CYS A 258 21.28 4.58 -33.93
N LYS A 259 19.95 4.69 -33.97
CA LYS A 259 19.08 4.32 -32.85
C LYS A 259 18.98 2.80 -32.61
N PHE A 260 19.42 1.98 -33.56
CA PHE A 260 19.39 0.50 -33.46
C PHE A 260 20.71 -0.08 -32.96
N CYS A 261 21.84 0.30 -33.55
CA CYS A 261 23.15 -0.24 -33.19
C CYS A 261 24.00 0.71 -32.33
N HIS A 262 23.50 1.93 -32.08
CA HIS A 262 24.18 2.97 -31.32
C HIS A 262 25.55 3.40 -31.85
N LYS A 263 25.91 3.07 -33.11
CA LYS A 263 27.14 3.55 -33.77
C LYS A 263 26.92 4.91 -34.44
N LYS A 264 27.97 5.74 -34.48
CA LYS A 264 27.98 7.05 -35.14
C LYS A 264 28.17 6.88 -36.65
N GLY A 265 27.67 7.83 -37.46
CA GLY A 265 27.94 7.91 -38.90
C GLY A 265 26.84 7.36 -39.82
N HIS A 266 25.75 6.83 -39.28
CA HIS A 266 24.56 6.44 -40.05
C HIS A 266 23.29 6.51 -39.20
N GLY A 267 22.13 6.74 -39.83
CA GLY A 267 20.83 6.65 -39.17
C GLY A 267 20.32 5.21 -39.08
N GLN A 268 19.27 4.96 -38.29
CA GLN A 268 18.67 3.61 -38.17
C GLN A 268 18.23 3.02 -39.51
N ARG A 269 17.74 3.85 -40.44
CA ARG A 269 17.32 3.44 -41.79
C ARG A 269 18.46 2.87 -42.63
N ASP A 270 19.67 3.35 -42.40
CA ASP A 270 20.88 2.98 -43.14
C ASP A 270 21.73 1.95 -42.36
N CYS A 271 21.19 1.40 -41.26
CA CYS A 271 21.92 0.45 -40.42
C CYS A 271 21.86 -0.97 -41.02
N PRO A 272 23.01 -1.59 -41.38
CA PRO A 272 23.03 -2.94 -41.93
C PRO A 272 22.41 -3.97 -40.96
N LYS A 273 22.73 -3.87 -39.67
CA LYS A 273 22.17 -4.75 -38.62
C LYS A 273 20.65 -4.62 -38.46
N PHE A 274 20.10 -3.42 -38.71
CA PHE A 274 18.65 -3.21 -38.64
C PHE A 274 17.95 -3.85 -39.83
N LYS A 275 18.52 -3.75 -41.03
CA LYS A 275 18.00 -4.40 -42.24
C LYS A 275 18.06 -5.93 -42.13
N GLU A 276 19.16 -6.49 -41.61
CA GLU A 276 19.26 -7.92 -41.32
C GLU A 276 18.26 -8.39 -40.26
N TRP A 277 18.04 -7.60 -39.21
CA TRP A 277 17.04 -7.91 -38.18
C TRP A 277 15.61 -7.92 -38.74
N LEU A 278 15.27 -6.97 -39.62
CA LEU A 278 13.97 -6.95 -40.32
C LEU A 278 13.78 -8.17 -41.22
N ALA A 279 14.81 -8.54 -42.00
CA ALA A 279 14.78 -9.74 -42.84
C ALA A 279 14.58 -11.02 -42.02
N LYS A 280 15.27 -11.14 -40.86
CA LYS A 280 15.12 -12.29 -39.95
C LYS A 280 13.74 -12.34 -39.27
N LYS A 281 13.05 -11.19 -39.17
CA LYS A 281 11.69 -11.08 -38.61
C LYS A 281 10.59 -11.14 -39.66
N GLY A 282 10.92 -11.28 -40.96
CA GLY A 282 9.96 -11.28 -42.05
C GLY A 282 9.25 -9.95 -42.26
N ILE A 283 9.82 -8.84 -41.77
CA ILE A 283 9.20 -7.51 -41.86
C ILE A 283 9.73 -6.81 -43.12
N PRO A 284 8.88 -6.44 -44.09
CA PRO A 284 9.32 -5.77 -45.30
C PRO A 284 9.86 -4.36 -44.98
N PHE A 285 11.08 -4.06 -45.45
CA PHE A 285 11.68 -2.75 -45.30
C PHE A 285 11.06 -1.76 -46.28
N ASN A 286 10.32 -0.77 -45.78
CA ASN A 286 9.77 0.32 -46.59
C ASN A 286 10.72 1.53 -46.59
N PRO A 287 11.40 1.85 -47.71
CA PRO A 287 12.31 2.99 -47.79
C PRO A 287 11.61 4.36 -47.74
N GLU A 288 10.29 4.42 -47.90
CA GLU A 288 9.51 5.66 -48.03
C GLU A 288 8.70 6.03 -46.78
N ALA A 289 8.69 5.20 -45.73
CA ALA A 289 7.95 5.48 -44.50
C ALA A 289 8.42 6.81 -43.89
N GLY A 290 7.60 7.86 -43.99
CA GLY A 290 7.86 9.19 -43.44
C GLY A 290 8.20 10.31 -44.44
N LYS A 291 8.13 10.10 -45.77
CA LYS A 291 8.05 11.24 -46.70
C LYS A 291 6.63 11.82 -46.65
N LYS A 292 6.48 13.10 -46.28
CA LYS A 292 5.20 13.80 -46.48
C LYS A 292 4.82 13.75 -47.97
N PRO A 293 3.55 13.53 -48.32
CA PRO A 293 3.13 13.60 -49.72
C PRO A 293 3.41 15.00 -50.27
N LYS A 294 3.97 15.07 -51.47
CA LYS A 294 4.04 16.31 -52.25
C LYS A 294 2.65 16.54 -52.82
N ASN A 295 1.91 17.48 -52.26
CA ASN A 295 0.63 17.90 -52.84
C ASN A 295 0.90 18.58 -54.20
N HIS A 296 0.21 18.08 -55.23
CA HIS A 296 0.02 18.75 -56.51
C HIS A 296 -1.15 19.73 -56.43
#